data_AF-A0AAE4VCN0-F1
#
_entry.id   AF-A0AAE4VCN0-F1
#
_cell.length_a   1.000
_cell.length_b   1.000
_cell.length_c   1.000
_cell.angle_alpha   90.00
_cell.angle_beta   90.00
_cell.angle_gamma   90.00
#
_symmetry.space_group_name_H-M   'P 1'
#
loop_
_entity.id
_entity.type
_entity.pdbx_description
1 polymer ?
#
loop_
_entity_poly.entity_id
_entity_poly.type
_entity_poly.pdbx_seq_one_letter_code
_entity_poly.pdbx_strand_id
1 'polypeptide(L)'
;MTWRLVAPHFARRIQLAAFLIAIGFGMDYLFTPPGSSGALTFVERAFLPLWVWGAVIIAAGLSGFLVEWLILGDDHPLLLTPKRWRWGWVSNMAHTVIFAAFVVLSASSLFDIIGRGFEGGGWYGWRTALMWGGFAYANFQFIRRIGQPI
;
A
#
# COMPACT_ATOMS: atom_id res chain seq x y z
N MET A 1 1.03 -20.02 2.07
CA MET A 1 2.51 -20.02 1.95
C MET A 1 3.07 -19.09 3.01
N THR A 2 3.75 -19.64 4.03
CA THR A 2 4.27 -18.86 5.16
C THR A 2 5.65 -18.34 4.82
N TRP A 3 5.81 -17.02 4.82
CA TRP A 3 7.05 -16.31 4.49
C TRP A 3 8.26 -16.61 5.37
N ARG A 4 8.16 -17.56 6.31
CA ARG A 4 9.30 -18.15 7.02
C ARG A 4 10.30 -18.81 6.06
N LEU A 5 9.84 -19.21 4.88
CA LEU A 5 10.66 -19.81 3.82
C LEU A 5 11.32 -18.77 2.88
N VAL A 6 10.99 -17.49 3.03
CA VAL A 6 11.51 -16.44 2.15
C VAL A 6 12.77 -15.85 2.76
N ALA A 7 13.87 -15.90 1.99
CA ALA A 7 15.13 -15.38 2.44
C ALA A 7 15.01 -13.90 2.86
N PRO A 8 15.65 -13.48 3.96
CA PRO A 8 15.38 -12.17 4.54
C PRO A 8 15.68 -11.00 3.58
N HIS A 9 16.72 -11.12 2.76
CA HIS A 9 17.06 -10.14 1.72
C HIS A 9 15.96 -10.00 0.64
N PHE A 10 15.27 -11.09 0.31
CA PHE A 10 14.19 -11.07 -0.68
C PHE A 10 12.93 -10.40 -0.13
N ALA A 11 12.59 -10.68 1.13
CA ALA A 11 11.49 -10.00 1.82
C ALA A 11 11.69 -8.48 1.83
N ARG A 12 12.92 -7.99 2.07
CA ARG A 12 13.23 -6.56 2.05
C ARG A 12 13.08 -5.93 0.66
N ARG A 13 13.51 -6.62 -0.40
CA ARG A 13 13.31 -6.16 -1.78
C ARG A 13 11.83 -6.04 -2.12
N ILE A 14 10.99 -6.95 -1.61
CA ILE A 14 9.54 -6.88 -1.80
C ILE A 14 8.94 -5.70 -1.01
N GLN A 15 9.42 -5.41 0.20
CA GLN A 15 8.99 -4.21 0.94
C GLN A 15 9.28 -2.92 0.15
N LEU A 16 10.49 -2.79 -0.38
CA LEU A 16 10.86 -1.65 -1.22
C LEU A 16 10.01 -1.57 -2.49
N ALA A 17 9.79 -2.70 -3.15
CA ALA A 17 8.92 -2.76 -4.32
C ALA A 17 7.48 -2.35 -3.98
N ALA A 18 6.95 -2.75 -2.82
CA ALA A 18 5.61 -2.36 -2.37
C ALA A 18 5.49 -0.84 -2.19
N PHE A 19 6.52 -0.17 -1.65
CA PHE A 19 6.54 1.29 -1.56
C PHE A 19 6.61 1.96 -2.94
N LEU A 20 7.43 1.46 -3.85
CA LEU A 20 7.51 1.98 -5.22
C LEU A 20 6.18 1.83 -5.97
N ILE A 21 5.50 0.70 -5.80
CA ILE A 21 4.17 0.47 -6.39
C ILE A 21 3.15 1.45 -5.78
N ALA A 22 3.18 1.66 -4.46
CA ALA A 22 2.31 2.64 -3.81
C ALA A 22 2.55 4.06 -4.36
N ILE A 23 3.81 4.48 -4.51
CA ILE A 23 4.16 5.76 -5.14
C ILE A 23 3.60 5.83 -6.56
N GLY A 24 3.74 4.76 -7.36
CA GLY A 24 3.16 4.68 -8.71
C GLY A 24 1.65 4.92 -8.74
N PHE A 25 0.89 4.28 -7.85
CA PHE A 25 -0.56 4.54 -7.72
C PHE A 25 -0.85 5.96 -7.23
N GLY A 26 -0.05 6.47 -6.29
CA GLY A 26 -0.19 7.83 -5.82
C GLY A 26 0.04 8.88 -6.92
N MET A 27 0.98 8.62 -7.84
CA MET A 27 1.21 9.45 -9.02
C MET A 27 0.05 9.35 -10.01
N ASP A 28 -0.50 8.15 -10.22
CA ASP A 28 -1.71 7.94 -11.03
C ASP A 28 -2.86 8.85 -10.54
N TYR A 29 -3.07 8.92 -9.22
CA TYR A 29 -4.04 9.85 -8.62
C TYR A 29 -3.76 11.33 -8.87
N LEU A 30 -2.50 11.77 -8.81
CA LEU A 30 -2.13 13.18 -9.03
C LEU A 30 -2.36 13.61 -10.49
N PHE A 31 -2.14 12.71 -11.43
CA PHE A 31 -2.26 13.00 -12.87
C PHE A 31 -3.62 12.64 -13.46
N THR A 32 -4.51 12.02 -12.69
CA THR A 32 -5.87 11.73 -13.13
C THR A 32 -6.66 13.04 -13.29
N PRO A 33 -7.15 13.36 -14.50
CA PRO A 33 -7.86 14.61 -14.73
C PRO A 33 -9.16 14.70 -13.91
N PRO A 34 -9.55 15.90 -13.43
CA PRO A 34 -10.84 16.12 -12.80
C PRO A 34 -11.97 15.72 -13.76
N GLY A 35 -12.95 14.97 -13.25
CA GLY A 35 -14.07 14.49 -14.07
C GLY A 35 -13.76 13.28 -14.96
N SER A 36 -12.55 12.69 -14.87
CA SER A 36 -12.25 11.47 -15.62
C SER A 36 -12.85 10.21 -14.96
N SER A 37 -13.69 9.53 -15.75
CA SER A 37 -13.91 8.09 -15.85
C SER A 37 -14.64 7.31 -14.73
N GLY A 38 -15.47 6.35 -15.18
CA GLY A 38 -16.19 5.36 -14.35
C GLY A 38 -15.29 4.36 -13.60
N ALA A 39 -13.97 4.47 -13.72
CA ALA A 39 -12.99 3.62 -13.02
C ALA A 39 -12.70 4.01 -11.57
N LEU A 40 -13.13 5.20 -11.15
CA LEU A 40 -13.02 5.62 -9.76
C LEU A 40 -14.06 4.88 -8.90
N THR A 41 -13.71 4.58 -7.67
CA THR A 41 -14.61 4.04 -6.65
C THR A 41 -15.51 5.13 -6.07
N PHE A 42 -16.57 4.72 -5.36
CA PHE A 42 -17.44 5.62 -4.61
C PHE A 42 -16.65 6.59 -3.72
N VAL A 43 -15.68 6.09 -2.95
CA VAL A 43 -14.93 6.91 -2.00
C VAL A 43 -14.04 7.93 -2.72
N GLU A 44 -13.40 7.54 -3.83
CA GLU A 44 -12.58 8.43 -4.66
C GLU A 44 -13.41 9.55 -5.32
N ARG A 45 -14.70 9.32 -5.55
CA ARG A 45 -15.62 10.34 -6.08
C ARG A 45 -16.23 11.24 -5.00
N ALA A 46 -16.50 10.69 -3.82
CA ALA A 46 -17.41 11.31 -2.85
C ALA A 46 -16.73 12.03 -1.67
N PHE A 47 -15.52 11.62 -1.26
CA PHE A 47 -14.97 12.09 0.02
C PHE A 47 -13.81 13.09 -0.11
N LEU A 48 -12.80 12.76 -0.91
CA LEU A 48 -11.59 13.59 -1.03
C LEU A 48 -11.17 13.73 -2.50
N PRO A 49 -10.64 14.89 -2.91
CA PRO A 49 -10.04 15.05 -4.22
C PRO A 49 -8.94 14.01 -4.46
N LEU A 50 -8.84 13.49 -5.70
CA LEU A 50 -7.87 12.47 -6.05
C LEU A 50 -6.43 12.87 -5.70
N TRP A 51 -6.07 14.13 -5.88
CA TRP A 51 -4.73 14.62 -5.54
C TRP A 51 -4.40 14.46 -4.04
N VAL A 52 -5.40 14.49 -3.16
CA VAL A 52 -5.21 14.25 -1.71
C VAL A 52 -4.89 12.79 -1.46
N TRP A 53 -5.62 11.87 -2.09
CA TRP A 53 -5.31 10.43 -2.04
C TRP A 53 -3.89 10.17 -2.55
N GLY A 54 -3.55 10.75 -3.69
CA GLY A 54 -2.23 10.65 -4.29
C GLY A 54 -1.12 11.14 -3.35
N ALA A 55 -1.28 12.35 -2.79
CA ALA A 55 -0.31 12.95 -1.89
C ALA A 55 -0.07 12.10 -0.63
N VAL A 56 -1.13 11.58 0.00
CA VAL A 56 -1.01 10.73 1.19
C VAL A 56 -0.28 9.43 0.88
N ILE A 57 -0.65 8.75 -0.21
CA ILE A 57 -0.02 7.49 -0.61
C ILE A 57 1.45 7.71 -0.98
N ILE A 58 1.77 8.79 -1.70
CA ILE A 58 3.16 9.15 -2.05
C ILE A 58 3.97 9.46 -0.80
N ALA A 59 3.44 10.27 0.12
CA ALA A 59 4.16 10.63 1.35
C ALA A 59 4.47 9.39 2.21
N ALA A 60 3.50 8.48 2.35
CA ALA A 60 3.71 7.20 3.01
C ALA A 60 4.73 6.32 2.25
N GLY A 61 4.60 6.22 0.93
CA GLY A 61 5.53 5.46 0.08
C GLY A 61 6.98 5.95 0.18
N LEU A 62 7.19 7.26 0.05
CA LEU A 62 8.52 7.88 0.13
C LEU A 62 9.14 7.73 1.52
N SER A 63 8.38 8.00 2.58
CA SER A 63 8.89 7.86 3.95
C SER A 63 9.27 6.43 4.29
N GLY A 64 8.44 5.45 3.93
CA GLY A 64 8.74 4.02 4.10
C GLY A 64 9.95 3.58 3.27
N PHE A 65 10.00 3.99 2.00
CA PHE A 65 11.11 3.68 1.09
C PHE A 65 12.44 4.22 1.60
N LEU A 66 12.50 5.51 1.98
CA LEU A 66 13.71 6.15 2.48
C LEU A 66 14.23 5.46 3.74
N VAL A 67 13.33 5.07 4.65
CA VAL A 67 13.70 4.38 5.89
C VAL A 67 14.22 2.97 5.62
N GLU A 68 13.54 2.18 4.79
CA GLU A 68 14.04 0.84 4.44
C GLU A 68 15.34 0.90 3.63
N TRP A 69 15.53 1.97 2.84
CA TRP A 69 16.79 2.25 2.15
C TRP A 69 17.92 2.62 3.12
N LEU A 70 17.64 3.39 4.17
CA LEU A 70 18.65 3.73 5.20
C LEU A 70 19.04 2.54 6.08
N ILE A 71 18.13 1.57 6.22
CA ILE A 71 18.38 0.32 6.96
C ILE A 71 19.00 -0.75 6.03
N LEU A 72 19.09 -0.49 4.72
CA LEU A 72 19.67 -1.39 3.72
C LEU A 72 21.12 -1.74 4.08
N GLY A 73 21.42 -3.04 4.22
CA GLY A 73 22.75 -3.53 4.60
C GLY A 73 22.84 -4.11 6.02
N ASP A 74 21.83 -3.91 6.88
CA ASP A 74 21.76 -4.68 8.13
C ASP A 74 21.41 -6.14 7.81
N ASP A 75 22.35 -7.05 8.12
CA ASP A 75 22.41 -8.46 7.68
C ASP A 75 21.19 -9.33 8.06
N HIS A 76 20.31 -8.82 8.92
CA HIS A 76 19.05 -9.48 9.21
C HIS A 76 17.90 -8.46 9.35
N PRO A 77 16.90 -8.46 8.45
CA PRO A 77 15.72 -7.60 8.52
C PRO A 77 14.77 -7.94 9.67
N LEU A 78 15.07 -8.96 10.48
CA LEU A 78 14.27 -9.28 11.66
C LEU A 78 15.06 -9.02 12.95
N LEU A 79 16.38 -8.86 12.89
CA LEU A 79 17.13 -8.50 14.10
C LEU A 79 16.89 -7.03 14.41
N LEU A 80 16.62 -6.74 15.69
CA LEU A 80 16.59 -5.40 16.24
C LEU A 80 18.02 -4.84 16.27
N THR A 81 18.53 -4.41 15.12
CA THR A 81 19.70 -3.53 15.09
C THR A 81 19.31 -2.18 15.70
N PRO A 82 20.26 -1.42 16.29
CA PRO A 82 19.96 -0.08 16.81
C PRO A 82 19.31 0.85 15.77
N LYS A 83 19.73 0.73 14.50
CA LYS A 83 19.12 1.47 13.38
C LYS A 83 17.68 1.03 13.12
N ARG A 84 17.40 -0.28 13.11
CA ARG A 84 16.06 -0.82 12.89
C ARG A 84 15.10 -0.54 14.05
N TRP A 85 15.58 -0.55 15.29
CA TRP A 85 14.80 -0.09 16.45
C TRP A 85 14.43 1.38 16.34
N ARG A 86 15.40 2.23 15.98
CA ARG A 86 15.21 3.68 15.90
C ARG A 86 14.25 4.12 14.78
N TRP A 87 14.31 3.45 13.63
CA TRP A 87 13.61 3.89 12.42
C TRP A 87 12.54 2.93 11.90
N GLY A 88 12.54 1.66 12.31
CA GLY A 88 11.63 0.64 11.81
C GLY A 88 10.14 0.95 12.06
N TRP A 89 9.82 1.74 13.09
CA TRP A 89 8.46 2.20 13.35
C TRP A 89 7.93 3.11 12.22
N VAL A 90 8.78 3.89 11.55
CA VAL A 90 8.39 4.75 10.42
C VAL A 90 8.00 3.90 9.22
N SER A 91 8.81 2.88 8.90
CA SER A 91 8.49 1.90 7.85
C SER A 91 7.17 1.17 8.16
N ASN A 92 6.97 0.77 9.41
CA ASN A 92 5.72 0.15 9.85
C ASN A 92 4.51 1.08 9.71
N MET A 93 4.66 2.35 10.09
CA MET A 93 3.61 3.35 9.96
C MET A 93 3.27 3.63 8.48
N ALA A 94 4.29 3.72 7.62
CA ALA A 94 4.11 3.86 6.18
C ALA A 94 3.30 2.70 5.58
N HIS A 95 3.67 1.45 5.89
CA HIS A 95 2.89 0.28 5.49
C HIS A 95 1.46 0.32 6.06
N THR A 96 1.27 0.83 7.28
CA THR A 96 -0.05 0.94 7.93
C THR A 96 -0.96 1.94 7.23
N VAL A 97 -0.43 3.11 6.85
CA VAL A 97 -1.17 4.12 6.08
C VAL A 97 -1.54 3.58 4.70
N ILE A 98 -0.59 2.96 3.99
CA ILE A 98 -0.83 2.37 2.67
C ILE A 98 -1.85 1.22 2.76
N PHE A 99 -1.74 0.36 3.77
CA PHE A 99 -2.70 -0.69 4.07
C PHE A 99 -4.11 -0.12 4.25
N ALA A 100 -4.27 0.87 5.12
CA ALA A 100 -5.57 1.48 5.40
C ALA A 100 -6.18 2.09 4.13
N ALA A 101 -5.38 2.83 3.35
CA ALA A 101 -5.83 3.41 2.08
C ALA A 101 -6.34 2.33 1.11
N PHE A 102 -5.59 1.25 0.90
CA PHE A 102 -6.01 0.18 0.00
C PHE A 102 -7.17 -0.66 0.54
N VAL A 103 -7.34 -0.80 1.85
CA VAL A 103 -8.54 -1.40 2.43
C VAL A 103 -9.78 -0.57 2.12
N VAL A 104 -9.70 0.76 2.30
CA VAL A 104 -10.81 1.66 1.99
C VAL A 104 -11.18 1.59 0.50
N LEU A 105 -10.19 1.62 -0.38
CA LEU A 105 -10.39 1.50 -1.82
C LEU A 105 -10.99 0.13 -2.21
N SER A 106 -10.49 -0.96 -1.62
CA SER A 106 -11.02 -2.31 -1.84
C SER A 106 -12.48 -2.43 -1.40
N ALA A 107 -12.81 -1.97 -0.19
CA ALA A 107 -14.17 -1.96 0.34
C ALA A 107 -15.09 -1.08 -0.51
N SER A 108 -14.62 0.08 -0.96
CA SER A 108 -15.38 0.98 -1.82
C SER A 108 -15.66 0.36 -3.20
N SER A 109 -14.69 -0.34 -3.80
CA SER A 109 -14.91 -1.09 -5.05
C SER A 109 -15.95 -2.20 -4.87
N LEU A 110 -15.90 -2.94 -3.76
CA LEU A 110 -16.89 -3.98 -3.47
C LEU A 110 -18.29 -3.38 -3.30
N PHE A 111 -18.40 -2.24 -2.61
CA PHE A 111 -19.66 -1.53 -2.45
C PHE A 111 -20.26 -1.10 -3.80
N ASP A 112 -19.43 -0.59 -4.71
CA ASP A 112 -19.87 -0.24 -6.07
C ASP A 112 -20.35 -1.46 -6.85
N ILE A 113 -19.68 -2.61 -6.74
CA ILE A 113 -20.11 -3.88 -7.37
C ILE A 113 -21.47 -4.32 -6.83
N ILE A 114 -21.66 -4.29 -5.51
CA ILE A 114 -22.91 -4.70 -4.88
C ILE A 114 -24.04 -3.74 -5.24
N GLY A 115 -23.78 -2.43 -5.24
CA GLY A 115 -24.80 -1.40 -5.45
C GLY A 115 -25.18 -1.15 -6.91
N ARG A 116 -24.26 -1.35 -7.86
CA ARG A 116 -24.44 -1.03 -9.30
C ARG A 116 -24.37 -2.24 -10.22
N GLY A 117 -24.19 -3.44 -9.66
CA GLY A 117 -23.98 -4.68 -10.42
C GLY A 117 -22.58 -4.78 -11.04
N PHE A 118 -22.21 -5.97 -11.52
CA PHE A 118 -20.88 -6.21 -12.11
C PHE A 118 -20.63 -5.36 -13.38
N GLU A 119 -21.68 -5.07 -14.16
CA GLU A 119 -21.61 -4.28 -15.40
C GLU A 119 -21.48 -2.76 -15.14
N GLY A 120 -22.01 -2.26 -14.02
CA GLY A 120 -21.96 -0.83 -13.66
C GLY A 120 -20.91 -0.47 -12.61
N GLY A 121 -20.37 -1.45 -11.88
CA GLY A 121 -19.65 -1.21 -10.62
C GLY A 121 -18.23 -1.75 -10.49
N GLY A 122 -17.71 -2.63 -11.36
CA GLY A 122 -16.64 -3.52 -10.88
C GLY A 122 -15.30 -3.57 -11.59
N TRP A 123 -15.27 -3.42 -12.91
CA TRP A 123 -14.13 -3.90 -13.71
C TRP A 123 -13.68 -2.89 -14.76
N TYR A 124 -13.53 -1.64 -14.34
CA TYR A 124 -12.94 -0.63 -15.21
C TYR A 124 -11.41 -0.68 -15.10
N GLY A 125 -10.80 -1.48 -15.96
CA GLY A 125 -9.35 -1.66 -16.04
C GLY A 125 -8.79 -2.40 -14.82
N TRP A 126 -7.65 -1.94 -14.31
CA TRP A 126 -6.90 -2.60 -13.24
C TRP A 126 -7.42 -2.28 -11.82
N ARG A 127 -8.19 -1.20 -11.64
CA ARG A 127 -8.64 -0.65 -10.35
C ARG A 127 -9.79 -1.44 -9.70
N THR A 128 -9.55 -2.72 -9.45
CA THR A 128 -10.55 -3.66 -8.90
C THR A 128 -10.42 -3.87 -7.40
N ALA A 129 -11.51 -4.32 -6.77
CA ALA A 129 -11.50 -4.72 -5.36
C ALA A 129 -10.41 -5.75 -5.02
N LEU A 130 -10.17 -6.70 -5.93
CA LEU A 130 -9.14 -7.73 -5.80
C LEU A 130 -7.74 -7.14 -5.87
N MET A 131 -7.48 -6.19 -6.78
CA MET A 131 -6.18 -5.53 -6.86
C MET A 131 -5.89 -4.74 -5.58
N TRP A 132 -6.83 -3.88 -5.14
CA TRP A 132 -6.68 -3.11 -3.91
C TRP A 132 -6.54 -4.01 -2.69
N GLY A 133 -7.36 -5.07 -2.61
CA GLY A 133 -7.29 -6.07 -1.54
C GLY A 133 -5.96 -6.82 -1.53
N GLY A 134 -5.40 -7.13 -2.70
CA GLY A 134 -4.08 -7.74 -2.85
C GLY A 134 -2.96 -6.84 -2.33
N PHE A 135 -2.98 -5.55 -2.67
CA PHE A 135 -1.99 -4.58 -2.15
C PHE A 135 -2.16 -4.32 -0.66
N ALA A 136 -3.40 -4.23 -0.16
CA ALA A 136 -3.67 -4.17 1.26
C ALA A 136 -3.09 -5.40 1.98
N TYR A 137 -3.39 -6.60 1.48
CA TYR A 137 -2.88 -7.84 2.05
C TYR A 137 -1.35 -7.86 2.07
N ALA A 138 -0.68 -7.46 0.99
CA ALA A 138 0.78 -7.37 0.94
C ALA A 138 1.33 -6.47 2.05
N ASN A 139 0.76 -5.26 2.24
CA ASN A 139 1.17 -4.34 3.30
C ASN A 139 0.89 -4.92 4.70
N PHE A 140 -0.27 -5.57 4.91
CA PHE A 140 -0.60 -6.25 6.16
C PHE A 140 0.42 -7.34 6.53
N GLN A 141 0.94 -8.09 5.54
CA GLN A 141 1.98 -9.10 5.78
C GLN A 141 3.28 -8.52 6.35
N PHE A 142 3.57 -7.24 6.09
CA PHE A 142 4.73 -6.54 6.61
C PHE A 142 4.47 -5.92 7.98
N ILE A 143 3.30 -5.30 8.18
CA ILE A 143 2.88 -4.72 9.47
C ILE A 143 2.95 -5.76 10.58
N ARG A 144 2.37 -6.94 10.35
CA ARG A 144 2.30 -8.01 11.36
C ARG A 144 3.66 -8.60 11.78
N ARG A 145 4.76 -8.22 11.12
CA ARG A 145 6.11 -8.75 11.40
C ARG A 145 7.01 -7.78 12.13
N ILE A 146 6.83 -6.47 11.96
CA ILE A 146 7.71 -5.47 12.60
C ILE A 146 7.48 -5.42 14.12
N GLY A 147 6.37 -5.98 14.62
CA GLY A 147 6.05 -6.07 16.04
C GLY A 147 6.18 -7.45 16.70
N GLN A 148 6.69 -8.49 16.01
CA GLN A 148 6.93 -9.78 16.68
C GLN A 148 8.37 -9.84 17.19
N PRO A 149 8.60 -9.99 18.51
CA PRO A 149 9.92 -10.31 19.02
C PRO A 149 10.35 -11.66 18.43
N ILE A 150 11.62 -11.76 18.03
CA ILE A 150 12.26 -13.05 17.72
C ILE A 150 12.48 -13.78 19.05
#